data_AF-A0A031LLR7-F1
#
_entry.id   AF-A0A031LLR7-F1
#
_cell.length_a   1.000
_cell.length_b   1.000
_cell.length_c   1.000
_cell.angle_alpha   90.00
_cell.angle_beta   90.00
_cell.angle_gamma   90.00
#
_symmetry.space_group_name_H-M   'P 1'
#
loop_
_entity.id
_entity.type
_entity.pdbx_description
1 polymer ?
#
loop_
_entity_poly.entity_id
_entity_poly.type
_entity_poly.pdbx_seq_one_letter_code
_entity_poly.pdbx_strand_id
1 'polypeptide(L)'
;MILDTDKEYLEKKLEEISSILPEGIINKLKNSISNYPAQISKEEIDKIIELTLRDYSSSLIHPGEAAGVVAAQSIGEPGTQMTLRTFHYAGVRELNVTLGLPRLIEIVDARKIPSTPMMTIYLTDEFKSDKEKALSVARKIEYTRVESVVDSTSIDINSMAVVIHLDPKMLQDKGVEVEDVTKAIKKLKLGEFEIQQGEDEFTLNIIFQNMDSVTGLFKAREKILSTKIKGLKGIRRAIVKKNGEEYVIITDGSNLDGVLGIKGVDVSRVETNNLHEVEVTLGLEAGRELIAKEIKKVLDEQGLDVDARHIELVSDIMTRTGDIRQIGRHGVTGEKTSVFARAAFEVTVKHLLDAAARGDVEEFKGVVENIIIGQPIKLGTGMVELSMKPATR
;
A
#
# COMPACT_ATOMS: atom_id res chain seq x y z
N MET A 1 -47.43 12.37 7.02
CA MET A 1 -47.55 11.46 5.86
C MET A 1 -47.63 12.31 4.61
N ILE A 2 -46.65 12.18 3.73
CA ILE A 2 -46.60 12.86 2.43
C ILE A 2 -47.71 12.27 1.56
N LEU A 3 -48.49 13.12 0.89
CA LEU A 3 -49.50 12.68 -0.09
C LEU A 3 -48.79 11.95 -1.24
N ASP A 4 -49.33 10.86 -1.77
CA ASP A 4 -48.69 10.12 -2.86
C ASP A 4 -48.47 10.99 -4.12
N THR A 5 -49.28 12.03 -4.32
CA THR A 5 -49.10 13.04 -5.38
C THR A 5 -47.86 13.91 -5.20
N ASP A 6 -47.37 14.11 -3.97
CA ASP A 6 -46.19 14.92 -3.70
C ASP A 6 -44.90 14.08 -3.83
N LYS A 7 -45.00 12.75 -3.66
CA LYS A 7 -43.90 11.82 -3.94
C LYS A 7 -43.61 11.69 -5.43
N GLU A 8 -44.64 11.57 -6.26
CA GLU A 8 -44.45 11.53 -7.73
C GLU A 8 -43.87 12.85 -8.27
N TYR A 9 -44.26 13.99 -7.68
CA TYR A 9 -43.70 15.30 -8.03
C TYR A 9 -42.22 15.42 -7.64
N LEU A 10 -41.86 14.94 -6.45
CA LEU A 10 -40.47 14.87 -6.00
C LEU A 10 -39.63 14.00 -6.94
N GLU A 11 -40.10 12.81 -7.30
CA GLU A 11 -39.36 11.89 -8.17
C GLU A 11 -39.12 12.49 -9.56
N LYS A 12 -40.12 13.14 -10.16
CA LYS A 12 -39.93 13.86 -11.43
C LYS A 12 -38.88 14.96 -11.34
N LYS A 13 -38.89 15.77 -10.28
CA LYS A 13 -37.89 16.83 -10.12
C LYS A 13 -36.49 16.29 -9.84
N LEU A 14 -36.38 15.20 -9.09
CA LEU A 14 -35.10 14.54 -8.85
C LEU A 14 -34.54 13.91 -10.14
N GLU A 15 -35.38 13.41 -11.04
CA GLU A 15 -34.95 12.95 -12.38
C GLU A 15 -34.38 14.09 -13.22
N GLU A 16 -35.01 15.27 -13.24
CA GLU A 16 -34.48 16.44 -13.97
C GLU A 16 -33.10 16.88 -13.44
N ILE A 17 -32.90 16.78 -12.12
CA ILE A 17 -31.69 17.23 -11.42
C ILE A 17 -30.59 16.16 -11.38
N SER A 18 -30.92 14.93 -11.75
CA SER A 18 -29.97 13.81 -11.82
C SER A 18 -28.75 14.07 -12.70
N SER A 19 -28.87 14.99 -13.67
CA SER A 19 -27.78 15.39 -14.55
C SER A 19 -26.74 16.31 -13.90
N ILE A 20 -27.10 17.02 -12.82
CA ILE A 20 -26.26 18.05 -12.18
C ILE A 20 -25.67 17.56 -10.86
N LEU A 21 -26.46 16.83 -10.07
CA LEU A 21 -26.06 16.39 -8.73
C LEU A 21 -25.63 14.91 -8.73
N PRO A 22 -24.63 14.55 -7.91
CA PRO A 22 -24.30 13.15 -7.67
C PRO A 22 -25.48 12.35 -7.09
N GLU A 23 -25.65 11.11 -7.55
CA GLU A 23 -26.71 10.19 -7.07
C GLU A 23 -26.72 10.03 -5.55
N GLY A 24 -25.56 10.05 -4.90
CA GLY A 24 -25.44 9.97 -3.45
C GLY A 24 -26.13 11.13 -2.71
N ILE A 25 -26.08 12.34 -3.25
CA ILE A 25 -26.75 13.52 -2.68
C ILE A 25 -28.26 13.42 -2.94
N ILE A 26 -28.65 12.98 -4.14
CA ILE A 26 -30.05 12.78 -4.52
C ILE A 26 -30.73 11.76 -3.60
N ASN A 27 -30.07 10.64 -3.33
CA ASN A 27 -30.57 9.61 -2.42
C ASN A 27 -30.69 10.13 -0.97
N LYS A 28 -29.72 10.93 -0.52
CA LYS A 28 -29.79 11.59 0.81
C LYS A 28 -30.92 12.61 0.90
N LEU A 29 -31.17 13.38 -0.16
CA LEU A 29 -32.31 14.31 -0.24
C LEU A 29 -33.63 13.56 -0.20
N LYS A 30 -33.78 12.51 -1.03
CA LYS A 30 -34.98 11.66 -1.06
C LYS A 30 -35.31 11.08 0.31
N ASN A 31 -34.30 10.54 0.99
CA ASN A 31 -34.46 9.96 2.32
C ASN A 31 -34.78 11.02 3.39
N SER A 32 -34.10 12.17 3.36
CA SER A 32 -34.35 13.26 4.31
C SER A 32 -35.76 13.84 4.18
N ILE A 33 -36.25 14.02 2.96
CA ILE A 33 -37.59 14.54 2.68
C ILE A 33 -38.66 13.49 3.04
N SER A 34 -38.42 12.21 2.70
CA SER A 34 -39.38 11.12 2.96
C SER A 34 -39.54 10.79 4.46
N ASN A 35 -38.45 10.88 5.22
CA ASN A 35 -38.43 10.58 6.66
C ASN A 35 -38.75 11.78 7.54
N TYR A 36 -39.02 12.96 6.97
CA TYR A 36 -39.28 14.15 7.76
C TYR A 36 -40.65 14.05 8.46
N PRO A 37 -40.74 14.32 9.77
CA PRO A 37 -41.97 14.13 10.54
C PRO A 37 -43.08 15.16 10.23
N ALA A 38 -42.76 16.27 9.54
CA ALA A 38 -43.72 17.31 9.17
C ALA A 38 -44.24 17.14 7.72
N GLN A 39 -45.43 17.68 7.45
CA GLN A 39 -45.93 17.82 6.08
C GLN A 39 -45.16 18.92 5.37
N ILE A 40 -44.45 18.56 4.31
CA ILE A 40 -43.69 19.50 3.47
C ILE A 40 -44.59 19.87 2.28
N SER A 41 -44.78 21.16 2.04
CA SER A 41 -45.50 21.68 0.89
C SER A 41 -44.66 21.60 -0.39
N LYS A 42 -45.31 21.62 -1.56
CA LYS A 42 -44.63 21.63 -2.87
C LYS A 42 -43.64 22.81 -3.02
N GLU A 43 -43.99 23.98 -2.48
CA GLU A 43 -43.12 25.17 -2.52
C GLU A 43 -41.86 25.02 -1.65
N GLU A 44 -41.98 24.32 -0.53
CA GLU A 44 -40.82 24.04 0.34
C GLU A 44 -39.89 23.00 -0.30
N ILE A 45 -40.43 21.99 -0.98
CA ILE A 45 -39.62 21.04 -1.76
C ILE A 45 -38.82 21.78 -2.83
N ASP A 46 -39.48 22.70 -3.55
CA ASP A 46 -38.83 23.48 -4.60
C ASP A 46 -37.72 24.38 -4.04
N LYS A 47 -37.95 25.02 -2.88
CA LYS A 47 -36.92 25.82 -2.19
C LYS A 47 -35.75 24.98 -1.69
N ILE A 48 -36.01 23.80 -1.13
CA ILE A 48 -34.94 22.89 -0.65
C ILE A 48 -34.04 22.48 -1.81
N ILE A 49 -34.65 22.14 -2.94
CA ILE A 49 -33.95 21.80 -4.17
C ILE A 49 -33.13 22.99 -4.68
N GLU A 50 -33.73 24.18 -4.77
CA GLU A 50 -33.05 25.39 -5.23
C GLU A 50 -31.86 25.75 -4.34
N LEU A 51 -32.03 25.69 -3.01
CA LEU A 51 -30.96 25.91 -2.05
C LEU A 51 -29.85 24.88 -2.22
N THR A 52 -30.18 23.60 -2.39
CA THR A 52 -29.17 22.55 -2.58
C THR A 52 -28.37 22.75 -3.87
N LEU A 53 -29.03 23.14 -4.96
CA LEU A 53 -28.37 23.48 -6.22
C LEU A 53 -27.47 24.70 -6.09
N ARG A 54 -27.93 25.73 -5.37
CA ARG A 54 -27.16 26.94 -5.11
C ARG A 54 -25.92 26.64 -4.27
N ASP A 55 -26.07 25.88 -3.20
CA ASP A 55 -24.98 25.48 -2.32
C ASP A 55 -23.95 24.65 -3.09
N TYR A 56 -24.40 23.66 -3.88
CA TYR A 56 -23.52 22.87 -4.73
C TYR A 56 -22.75 23.74 -5.74
N SER A 57 -23.45 24.62 -6.46
CA SER A 57 -22.83 25.52 -7.44
C SER A 57 -21.82 26.48 -6.82
N SER A 58 -22.10 26.98 -5.62
CA SER A 58 -21.19 27.86 -4.87
C SER A 58 -19.99 27.13 -4.25
N SER A 59 -20.08 25.81 -4.08
CA SER A 59 -19.03 24.96 -3.52
C SER A 59 -18.05 24.42 -4.57
N LEU A 60 -18.28 24.69 -5.85
CA LEU A 60 -17.37 24.29 -6.92
C LEU A 60 -16.05 25.05 -6.81
N ILE A 61 -14.94 24.35 -7.08
CA ILE A 61 -13.61 24.96 -7.10
C ILE A 61 -13.54 26.05 -8.18
N HIS A 62 -12.98 27.20 -7.84
CA HIS A 62 -12.78 28.27 -8.81
C HIS A 62 -11.71 27.89 -9.83
N PRO A 63 -11.93 28.12 -11.13
CA PRO A 63 -10.92 27.83 -12.14
C PRO A 63 -9.70 28.74 -11.92
N GLY A 64 -8.51 28.16 -12.05
CA GLY A 64 -7.24 28.86 -11.80
C GLY A 64 -6.69 28.71 -10.38
N GLU A 65 -7.42 28.03 -9.49
CA GLU A 65 -6.95 27.70 -8.15
C GLU A 65 -5.68 26.85 -8.19
N ALA A 66 -4.74 27.12 -7.29
CA ALA A 66 -3.45 26.42 -7.23
C ALA A 66 -3.57 25.11 -6.44
N ALA A 67 -4.49 24.23 -6.85
CA ALA A 67 -4.87 23.01 -6.12
C ALA A 67 -3.67 22.11 -5.76
N GLY A 68 -2.68 22.01 -6.65
CA GLY A 68 -1.45 21.24 -6.38
C GLY A 68 -0.59 21.81 -5.25
N VAL A 69 -0.51 23.14 -5.12
CA VAL A 69 0.25 23.79 -4.04
C VAL A 69 -0.50 23.63 -2.72
N VAL A 70 -1.81 23.87 -2.72
CA VAL A 70 -2.67 23.71 -1.53
C VAL A 70 -2.63 22.26 -1.05
N ALA A 71 -2.81 21.28 -1.95
CA ALA A 71 -2.75 19.87 -1.58
C ALA A 71 -1.39 19.47 -0.99
N ALA A 72 -0.28 19.93 -1.59
CA ALA A 72 1.06 19.66 -1.06
C ALA A 72 1.26 20.27 0.34
N GLN A 73 0.75 21.48 0.57
CA GLN A 73 0.78 22.12 1.89
C GLN A 73 -0.10 21.39 2.90
N SER A 74 -1.36 21.07 2.55
CA SER A 74 -2.31 20.40 3.44
C SER A 74 -1.87 19.00 3.85
N ILE A 75 -1.18 18.27 2.97
CA ILE A 75 -0.60 16.95 3.31
C ILE A 75 0.71 17.11 4.09
N GLY A 76 1.50 18.14 3.81
CA GLY A 76 2.82 18.37 4.44
C GLY A 76 2.75 19.04 5.82
N GLU A 77 1.78 19.91 6.05
CA GLU A 77 1.61 20.67 7.30
C GLU A 77 1.46 19.74 8.52
N PRO A 78 0.61 18.69 8.50
CA PRO A 78 0.50 17.74 9.59
C PRO A 78 1.82 17.01 9.88
N GLY A 79 2.69 16.85 8.87
CA GLY A 79 3.99 16.21 9.01
C GLY A 79 4.89 16.83 10.09
N THR A 80 4.77 18.15 10.32
CA THR A 80 5.50 18.83 11.41
C THR A 80 4.91 18.58 12.79
N GLN A 81 3.61 18.29 12.85
CA GLN A 81 2.85 18.04 14.08
C GLN A 81 2.88 16.56 14.48
N MET A 82 3.30 15.67 13.58
CA MET A 82 3.54 14.24 13.82
C MET A 82 4.74 14.02 14.75
N THR A 83 4.57 14.42 16.01
CA THR A 83 5.55 14.30 17.09
C THR A 83 5.25 13.02 17.88
N LEU A 84 5.83 11.91 17.41
CA LEU A 84 5.98 10.61 18.10
C LEU A 84 4.81 10.21 19.02
N ARG A 85 3.68 9.79 18.45
CA ARG A 85 2.77 8.82 19.11
C ARG A 85 3.01 7.41 18.57
N THR A 86 4.20 6.91 18.84
CA THR A 86 4.51 5.48 18.87
C THR A 86 4.98 5.29 20.31
N PHE A 87 4.33 4.53 21.18
CA PHE A 87 4.11 3.09 21.12
C PHE A 87 2.95 2.73 22.07
N HIS A 88 2.33 1.58 21.83
CA HIS A 88 1.26 0.92 22.60
C HIS A 88 -0.15 1.04 22.01
N TYR A 89 -0.38 0.36 20.89
CA TYR A 89 -1.71 -0.23 20.68
C TYR A 89 -1.88 -1.38 21.68
N ALA A 90 -2.84 -1.23 22.60
CA ALA A 90 -3.28 -2.31 23.47
C ALA A 90 -4.00 -3.36 22.60
N GLY A 91 -3.31 -4.47 22.28
CA GLY A 91 -3.96 -5.66 21.70
C GLY A 91 -3.21 -6.38 20.58
N VAL A 92 -2.15 -5.78 20.00
CA VAL A 92 -1.33 -6.44 18.97
C VAL A 92 0.15 -6.24 19.31
N ARG A 93 0.61 -6.94 20.35
CA ARG A 93 2.01 -6.89 20.83
C ARG A 93 3.03 -7.55 19.89
N GLU A 94 2.60 -8.19 18.81
CA GLU A 94 3.46 -9.11 18.05
C GLU A 94 3.92 -8.63 16.66
N LEU A 95 3.37 -7.52 16.13
CA LEU A 95 3.76 -7.01 14.81
C LEU A 95 4.27 -5.58 14.92
N ASN A 96 5.55 -5.39 14.58
CA ASN A 96 6.16 -4.07 14.47
C ASN A 96 5.67 -3.43 13.16
N VAL A 97 4.72 -2.52 13.25
CA VAL A 97 4.26 -1.73 12.10
C VAL A 97 5.01 -0.40 12.10
N THR A 98 5.59 -0.01 10.96
CA THR A 98 6.02 1.38 10.78
C THR A 98 4.78 2.26 10.73
N LEU A 99 4.60 3.07 11.77
CA LEU A 99 3.46 3.98 11.89
C LEU A 99 3.91 5.44 11.77
N GLY A 100 2.97 6.29 11.37
CA GLY A 100 3.14 7.74 11.35
C GLY A 100 3.97 8.25 10.17
N LEU A 101 4.75 9.32 10.41
CA LEU A 101 5.46 10.05 9.35
C LEU A 101 6.44 9.19 8.52
N PRO A 102 7.22 8.26 9.10
CA PRO A 102 8.09 7.40 8.30
C PRO A 102 7.33 6.61 7.24
N ARG A 103 6.11 6.14 7.56
CA ARG A 103 5.28 5.41 6.61
C ARG A 103 4.76 6.31 5.49
N LEU A 104 4.35 7.54 5.83
CA LEU A 104 3.94 8.53 4.83
C LEU A 104 5.07 8.82 3.83
N ILE A 105 6.31 8.98 4.33
CA ILE A 105 7.50 9.18 3.49
C ILE A 105 7.73 7.98 2.57
N GLU A 106 7.61 6.74 3.08
CA GLU A 106 7.78 5.54 2.24
C GLU A 106 6.80 5.46 1.07
N ILE A 107 5.55 5.88 1.29
CA ILE A 107 4.49 5.89 0.28
C ILE A 107 4.79 6.96 -0.78
N VAL A 108 5.03 8.20 -0.35
CA VAL A 108 5.35 9.36 -1.22
C VAL A 108 6.64 9.12 -2.03
N ASP A 109 7.59 8.40 -1.44
CA ASP A 109 8.84 8.01 -2.10
C ASP A 109 8.70 6.79 -3.00
N ALA A 110 7.52 6.18 -3.10
CA ALA A 110 7.27 4.94 -3.84
C ALA A 110 8.39 3.90 -3.61
N ARG A 111 8.68 3.59 -2.34
CA ARG A 111 9.75 2.62 -2.05
C ARG A 111 9.39 1.23 -2.56
N LYS A 112 10.31 0.62 -3.30
CA LYS A 112 10.17 -0.74 -3.85
C LYS A 112 9.78 -1.80 -2.83
N ILE A 113 10.35 -1.72 -1.63
CA ILE A 113 10.03 -2.61 -0.51
C ILE A 113 9.86 -1.71 0.73
N PRO A 114 8.68 -1.71 1.38
CA PRO A 114 8.48 -0.95 2.61
C PRO A 114 9.27 -1.57 3.77
N SER A 115 9.53 -0.81 4.83
CA SER A 115 10.35 -1.33 5.95
C SER A 115 9.68 -2.48 6.70
N THR A 116 8.35 -2.43 6.86
CA THR A 116 7.53 -3.49 7.46
C THR A 116 6.38 -3.85 6.52
N PRO A 117 6.62 -4.72 5.52
CA PRO A 117 5.57 -5.20 4.64
C PRO A 117 4.61 -6.09 5.42
N MET A 118 3.31 -5.94 5.17
CA MET A 118 2.27 -6.72 5.81
C MET A 118 1.16 -7.05 4.81
N MET A 119 0.46 -8.14 5.08
CA MET A 119 -0.77 -8.49 4.39
C MET A 119 -1.86 -8.87 5.38
N THR A 120 -3.09 -8.54 5.01
CA THR A 120 -4.30 -9.02 5.67
C THR A 120 -4.99 -9.97 4.70
N ILE A 121 -4.93 -11.26 5.02
CA ILE A 121 -5.42 -12.34 4.16
C ILE A 121 -6.74 -12.83 4.74
N TYR A 122 -7.81 -12.63 3.98
CA TYR A 122 -9.13 -13.15 4.29
C TYR A 122 -9.28 -14.57 3.73
N LEU A 123 -10.08 -15.36 4.41
CA LEU A 123 -10.35 -16.75 4.05
C LEU A 123 -11.75 -16.85 3.42
N THR A 124 -11.90 -17.81 2.50
CA THR A 124 -13.21 -18.17 1.91
C THR A 124 -14.18 -18.66 2.99
N ASP A 125 -15.48 -18.60 2.74
CA ASP A 125 -16.52 -18.91 3.75
C ASP A 125 -16.38 -20.31 4.38
N GLU A 126 -15.86 -21.30 3.65
CA GLU A 126 -15.58 -22.66 4.16
C GLU A 126 -14.47 -22.74 5.23
N PHE A 127 -13.58 -21.74 5.27
CA PHE A 127 -12.40 -21.65 6.12
C PHE A 127 -12.51 -20.52 7.16
N LYS A 128 -13.50 -19.64 6.99
CA LYS A 128 -13.71 -18.43 7.79
C LYS A 128 -14.04 -18.73 9.26
N SER A 129 -14.76 -19.80 9.54
CA SER A 129 -15.26 -20.16 10.88
C SER A 129 -14.38 -21.18 11.61
N ASP A 130 -13.50 -21.88 10.91
CA ASP A 130 -12.72 -23.00 11.44
C ASP A 130 -11.28 -22.60 11.74
N LYS A 131 -10.92 -22.55 13.03
CA LYS A 131 -9.57 -22.19 13.48
C LYS A 131 -8.49 -23.14 12.97
N GLU A 132 -8.76 -24.45 12.94
CA GLU A 132 -7.77 -25.46 12.50
C GLU A 132 -7.45 -25.33 11.02
N LYS A 133 -8.48 -25.08 10.20
CA LYS A 133 -8.29 -24.86 8.77
C LYS A 133 -7.53 -23.56 8.51
N ALA A 134 -7.85 -22.48 9.23
CA ALA A 134 -7.11 -21.22 9.16
C ALA A 134 -5.63 -21.38 9.54
N LEU A 135 -5.34 -22.14 10.60
CA LEU A 135 -3.96 -22.51 11.00
C LEU A 135 -3.25 -23.31 9.91
N SER A 136 -3.95 -24.24 9.24
CA SER A 136 -3.37 -25.00 8.13
C SER A 136 -2.98 -24.12 6.94
N VAL A 137 -3.76 -23.07 6.64
CA VAL A 137 -3.46 -22.09 5.59
C VAL A 137 -2.31 -21.19 6.03
N ALA A 138 -2.30 -20.72 7.29
CA ALA A 138 -1.20 -19.92 7.83
C ALA A 138 0.15 -20.65 7.74
N ARG A 139 0.20 -21.94 8.13
CA ARG A 139 1.40 -22.79 8.01
C ARG A 139 1.88 -22.99 6.58
N LYS A 140 0.97 -22.99 5.60
CA LYS A 140 1.33 -23.07 4.18
C LYS A 140 1.90 -21.77 3.63
N ILE A 141 1.48 -20.64 4.18
CA ILE A 141 1.94 -19.30 3.77
C ILE A 141 3.30 -18.98 4.40
N GLU A 142 3.47 -19.30 5.69
CA GLU A 142 4.67 -19.00 6.48
C GLU A 142 5.95 -19.59 5.87
N TYR A 143 6.93 -18.73 5.58
CA TYR A 143 8.21 -19.14 5.01
C TYR A 143 9.09 -19.80 6.06
N THR A 144 9.12 -21.13 6.04
CA THR A 144 9.93 -21.91 6.98
C THR A 144 11.26 -22.30 6.34
N ARG A 145 12.34 -21.75 6.89
CA ARG A 145 13.72 -22.20 6.63
C ARG A 145 14.13 -23.27 7.64
N VAL A 146 15.14 -24.05 7.30
CA VAL A 146 15.75 -25.01 8.24
C VAL A 146 16.24 -24.28 9.50
N GLU A 147 16.85 -23.10 9.36
CA GLU A 147 17.25 -22.24 10.49
C GLU A 147 16.13 -22.02 11.52
N SER A 148 14.88 -21.91 11.07
CA SER A 148 13.76 -21.58 11.94
C SER A 148 13.16 -22.79 12.69
N VAL A 149 13.70 -23.99 12.45
CA VAL A 149 13.25 -25.27 13.04
C VAL A 149 14.38 -25.92 13.87
N VAL A 150 15.59 -25.36 13.81
CA VAL A 150 16.80 -25.89 14.45
C VAL A 150 17.06 -25.15 15.75
N ASP A 151 17.34 -25.90 16.82
CA ASP A 151 17.76 -25.34 18.11
C ASP A 151 19.27 -25.10 18.13
N SER A 152 20.05 -26.10 17.73
CA SER A 152 21.49 -25.99 17.64
C SER A 152 22.08 -26.78 16.47
N THR A 153 23.24 -26.31 16.00
CA THR A 153 23.99 -26.98 14.94
C THR A 153 25.43 -27.14 15.41
N SER A 154 25.95 -28.36 15.33
CA SER A 154 27.35 -28.67 15.58
C SER A 154 28.00 -29.21 14.32
N ILE A 155 29.32 -29.04 14.23
CA ILE A 155 30.13 -29.57 13.14
C ILE A 155 31.07 -30.58 13.78
N ASP A 156 30.97 -31.83 13.34
CA ASP A 156 31.94 -32.86 13.71
C ASP A 156 33.03 -32.92 12.65
N ILE A 157 34.24 -32.56 13.05
CA ILE A 157 35.41 -32.50 12.19
C ILE A 157 35.92 -33.92 11.89
N ASN A 158 35.70 -34.88 12.79
CA ASN A 158 36.22 -36.25 12.63
C ASN A 158 35.44 -37.04 11.59
N SER A 159 34.11 -36.93 11.61
CA SER A 159 33.22 -37.59 10.65
C SER A 159 32.89 -36.71 9.44
N MET A 160 33.45 -35.49 9.36
CA MET A 160 33.11 -34.47 8.36
C MET A 160 31.58 -34.30 8.23
N ALA A 161 30.90 -34.24 9.38
CA ALA A 161 29.45 -34.23 9.46
C ALA A 161 28.92 -32.92 10.04
N VAL A 162 27.78 -32.48 9.51
CA VAL A 162 26.98 -31.41 10.10
C VAL A 162 25.85 -32.07 10.89
N VAL A 163 25.84 -31.85 12.20
CA VAL A 163 24.83 -32.37 13.11
C VAL A 163 23.83 -31.26 13.40
N ILE A 164 22.56 -31.53 13.13
CA ILE A 164 21.47 -30.58 13.27
C ILE A 164 20.49 -31.12 14.31
N HIS A 165 20.29 -30.39 15.40
CA HIS A 165 19.28 -30.69 16.41
C HIS A 165 18.01 -29.88 16.11
N LEU A 166 16.93 -30.58 15.75
CA LEU A 166 15.64 -29.98 15.47
C LEU A 166 14.85 -29.78 16.78
N ASP A 167 14.14 -28.66 16.89
CA ASP A 167 13.25 -28.40 18.03
C ASP A 167 11.85 -29.01 17.77
N PRO A 168 11.39 -29.98 18.59
CA PRO A 168 10.07 -30.60 18.44
C PRO A 168 8.91 -29.59 18.60
N LYS A 169 9.09 -28.51 19.37
CA LYS A 169 8.06 -27.47 19.52
C LYS A 169 7.89 -26.68 18.24
N MET A 170 9.00 -26.23 17.64
CA MET A 170 8.98 -25.50 16.37
C MET A 170 8.49 -26.36 15.20
N LEU A 171 8.78 -27.67 15.20
CA LEU A 171 8.24 -28.63 14.23
C LEU A 171 6.71 -28.72 14.30
N GLN A 172 6.15 -28.83 15.52
CA GLN A 172 4.69 -28.91 15.74
C GLN A 172 3.99 -27.59 15.40
N ASP A 173 4.54 -26.45 15.83
CA ASP A 173 3.95 -25.14 15.56
C ASP A 173 3.85 -24.88 14.05
N LYS A 174 4.90 -25.23 13.30
CA LYS A 174 4.99 -25.01 11.84
C LYS A 174 4.38 -26.12 11.01
N GLY A 175 4.01 -27.26 11.60
CA GLY A 175 3.45 -28.41 10.87
C GLY A 175 4.44 -29.00 9.86
N VAL A 176 5.70 -29.12 10.27
CA VAL A 176 6.78 -29.71 9.48
C VAL A 176 7.16 -31.03 10.11
N GLU A 177 7.24 -32.08 9.30
CA GLU A 177 7.77 -33.38 9.73
C GLU A 177 9.25 -33.50 9.38
N VAL A 178 9.99 -34.35 10.11
CA VAL A 178 11.42 -34.61 9.87
C VAL A 178 11.65 -35.11 8.43
N GLU A 179 10.68 -35.82 7.85
CA GLU A 179 10.70 -36.22 6.45
C GLU A 179 10.75 -35.06 5.46
N ASP A 180 10.03 -33.97 5.72
CA ASP A 180 10.03 -32.80 4.84
C ASP A 180 11.38 -32.09 4.87
N VAL A 181 12.02 -32.08 6.04
CA VAL A 181 13.38 -31.54 6.22
C VAL A 181 14.38 -32.39 5.43
N THR A 182 14.32 -33.72 5.55
CA THR A 182 15.23 -34.61 4.78
C THR A 182 15.00 -34.49 3.26
N LYS A 183 13.74 -34.39 2.81
CA LYS A 183 13.40 -34.13 1.38
C LYS A 183 13.94 -32.78 0.91
N ALA A 184 13.89 -31.75 1.74
CA ALA A 184 14.41 -30.42 1.41
C ALA A 184 15.94 -30.44 1.29
N ILE A 185 16.63 -31.13 2.19
CA ILE A 185 18.10 -31.25 2.18
C ILE A 185 18.56 -32.10 0.99
N LYS A 186 17.89 -33.22 0.67
CA LYS A 186 18.19 -34.06 -0.50
C LYS A 186 18.09 -33.32 -1.84
N LYS A 187 17.26 -32.28 -1.94
CA LYS A 187 17.16 -31.44 -3.15
C LYS A 187 18.37 -30.53 -3.36
N LEU A 188 19.23 -30.38 -2.36
CA LEU A 188 20.44 -29.57 -2.47
C LEU A 188 21.52 -30.34 -3.23
N LYS A 189 22.02 -29.73 -4.31
CA LYS A 189 23.22 -30.21 -5.01
C LYS A 189 24.47 -29.81 -4.21
N LEU A 190 24.71 -30.47 -3.09
CA LEU A 190 25.87 -30.29 -2.20
C LEU A 190 26.72 -31.58 -2.21
N GLY A 191 27.18 -32.02 -3.38
CA GLY A 191 27.99 -33.23 -3.51
C GLY A 191 27.26 -34.53 -3.11
N GLU A 192 28.04 -35.57 -2.82
CA GLU A 192 27.56 -36.84 -2.24
C GLU A 192 27.52 -36.71 -0.71
N PHE A 193 26.31 -36.75 -0.15
CA PHE A 193 26.09 -36.70 1.29
C PHE A 193 25.07 -37.75 1.72
N GLU A 194 25.31 -38.36 2.87
CA GLU A 194 24.39 -39.28 3.52
C GLU A 194 23.74 -38.60 4.73
N ILE A 195 22.43 -38.80 4.87
CA ILE A 195 21.69 -38.33 6.04
C ILE A 195 21.43 -39.53 6.93
N GLN A 196 22.04 -39.55 8.11
CA GLN A 196 21.77 -40.52 9.17
C GLN A 196 20.94 -39.84 10.26
N GLN A 197 19.84 -40.47 10.67
CA GLN A 197 19.12 -40.05 11.88
C GLN A 197 19.92 -40.55 13.10
N GLY A 198 20.18 -39.66 14.06
CA GLY A 198 20.85 -40.00 15.31
C GLY A 198 19.97 -40.86 16.24
N GLU A 199 20.44 -41.10 17.47
CA GLU A 199 19.70 -41.86 18.49
C GLU A 199 18.37 -41.19 18.90
N ASP A 200 18.30 -39.86 18.79
CA ASP A 200 17.07 -39.08 18.92
C ASP A 200 16.47 -38.83 17.53
N GLU A 201 15.15 -39.09 17.36
CA GLU A 201 14.41 -38.88 16.10
C GLU A 201 14.53 -37.45 15.52
N PHE A 202 14.95 -36.49 16.34
CA PHE A 202 15.08 -35.07 16.01
C PHE A 202 16.51 -34.64 15.66
N THR A 203 17.49 -35.54 15.70
CA THR A 203 18.88 -35.24 15.35
C THR A 203 19.21 -35.79 13.96
N LEU A 204 19.67 -34.90 13.06
CA LEU A 204 20.09 -35.25 11.70
C LEU A 204 21.60 -35.08 11.56
N ASN A 205 22.29 -36.16 11.20
CA ASN A 205 23.71 -36.18 10.88
C ASN A 205 23.87 -36.21 9.35
N ILE A 206 24.47 -35.16 8.79
CA ILE A 206 24.74 -35.05 7.35
C ILE A 206 26.22 -35.26 7.13
N ILE A 207 26.59 -36.44 6.61
CA ILE A 207 27.99 -36.84 6.37
C ILE A 207 28.34 -36.54 4.91
N PHE A 208 29.41 -35.79 4.68
CA PHE A 208 29.88 -35.46 3.33
C PHE A 208 31.04 -36.38 2.93
N GLN A 209 30.93 -37.08 1.79
CA GLN A 209 31.94 -38.05 1.35
C GLN A 209 33.14 -37.40 0.62
N ASN A 210 32.97 -36.21 0.02
CA ASN A 210 33.96 -35.58 -0.87
C ASN A 210 34.33 -34.13 -0.47
N MET A 211 34.35 -33.78 0.82
CA MET A 211 34.71 -32.44 1.29
C MET A 211 35.92 -32.44 2.23
N ASP A 212 37.10 -32.16 1.69
CA ASP A 212 38.36 -32.11 2.46
C ASP A 212 38.61 -30.77 3.18
N SER A 213 37.72 -29.78 3.01
CA SER A 213 37.92 -28.42 3.55
C SER A 213 36.89 -28.07 4.63
N VAL A 214 37.39 -27.70 5.81
CA VAL A 214 36.58 -27.19 6.94
C VAL A 214 35.75 -25.97 6.51
N THR A 215 36.32 -25.09 5.68
CA THR A 215 35.62 -23.92 5.12
C THR A 215 34.44 -24.32 4.23
N GLY A 216 34.55 -25.45 3.54
CA GLY A 216 33.47 -26.02 2.75
C GLY A 216 32.31 -26.47 3.64
N LEU A 217 32.58 -27.12 4.77
CA LEU A 217 31.55 -27.54 5.72
C LEU A 217 30.78 -26.34 6.30
N PHE A 218 31.45 -25.23 6.61
CA PHE A 218 30.77 -24.00 7.03
C PHE A 218 29.84 -23.45 5.94
N LYS A 219 30.31 -23.42 4.68
CA LYS A 219 29.47 -23.00 3.54
C LYS A 219 28.29 -23.95 3.31
N ALA A 220 28.51 -25.26 3.46
CA ALA A 220 27.46 -26.27 3.34
C ALA A 220 26.42 -26.10 4.46
N ARG A 221 26.86 -25.89 5.70
CA ARG A 221 25.99 -25.60 6.85
C ARG A 221 25.12 -24.36 6.61
N GLU A 222 25.72 -23.23 6.22
CA GLU A 222 24.95 -22.00 5.93
C GLU A 222 23.93 -22.23 4.80
N LYS A 223 24.31 -22.98 3.78
CA LYS A 223 23.41 -23.34 2.68
C LYS A 223 22.26 -24.26 3.15
N ILE A 224 22.53 -25.22 4.03
CA ILE A 224 21.50 -26.08 4.63
C ILE A 224 20.55 -25.24 5.49
N LEU A 225 21.07 -24.39 6.37
CA LEU A 225 20.25 -23.54 7.25
C LEU A 225 19.35 -22.56 6.46
N SER A 226 19.88 -22.00 5.36
CA SER A 226 19.12 -21.09 4.48
C SER A 226 18.14 -21.80 3.53
N THR A 227 18.15 -23.14 3.48
CA THR A 227 17.28 -23.90 2.59
C THR A 227 15.82 -23.80 3.01
N LYS A 228 14.94 -23.64 2.01
CA LYS A 228 13.50 -23.58 2.21
C LYS A 228 12.92 -24.99 2.38
N ILE A 229 12.03 -25.14 3.36
CA ILE A 229 11.27 -26.38 3.55
C ILE A 229 9.88 -26.20 2.94
N LYS A 230 9.11 -25.24 3.45
CA LYS A 230 7.73 -24.89 3.04
C LYS A 230 7.53 -23.38 3.05
N GLY A 231 6.46 -22.91 2.40
CA GLY A 231 6.03 -21.51 2.45
C GLY A 231 6.40 -20.67 1.23
N LEU A 232 5.85 -19.46 1.22
CA LEU A 232 6.07 -18.47 0.18
C LEU A 232 7.24 -17.57 0.54
N LYS A 233 8.16 -17.33 -0.40
CA LYS A 233 9.27 -16.39 -0.17
C LYS A 233 8.73 -15.00 0.16
N GLY A 234 9.33 -14.32 1.13
CA GLY A 234 8.96 -12.95 1.50
C GLY A 234 8.07 -12.84 2.73
N ILE A 235 7.36 -13.91 3.13
CA ILE A 235 6.48 -13.91 4.31
C ILE A 235 7.18 -14.60 5.48
N ARG A 236 7.62 -13.83 6.48
CA ARG A 236 8.40 -14.32 7.62
C ARG A 236 7.54 -15.04 8.66
N ARG A 237 6.37 -14.48 8.99
CA ARG A 237 5.47 -15.01 10.01
C ARG A 237 4.02 -14.82 9.58
N ALA A 238 3.15 -15.78 9.90
CA ALA A 238 1.71 -15.68 9.67
C ALA A 238 0.97 -15.90 11.01
N ILE A 239 0.17 -14.92 11.42
CA ILE A 239 -0.58 -14.94 12.68
C ILE A 239 -2.08 -14.99 12.36
N VAL A 240 -2.78 -15.97 12.94
CA VAL A 240 -4.24 -16.08 12.81
C VAL A 240 -4.90 -15.24 13.91
N LYS A 241 -5.70 -14.25 13.53
CA LYS A 241 -6.47 -13.39 14.43
C LYS A 241 -7.96 -13.55 14.16
N LYS A 242 -8.78 -13.51 15.22
CA LYS A 242 -10.24 -13.45 15.08
C LYS A 242 -10.68 -11.99 15.00
N ASN A 243 -11.34 -11.59 13.92
CA ASN A 243 -11.90 -10.26 13.72
C ASN A 243 -13.43 -10.39 13.65
N GLY A 244 -14.12 -10.09 14.75
CA GLY A 244 -15.55 -10.37 14.89
C GLY A 244 -15.85 -11.88 14.85
N GLU A 245 -16.61 -12.33 13.86
CA GLU A 245 -16.95 -13.75 13.66
C GLU A 245 -15.99 -14.49 12.71
N GLU A 246 -15.05 -13.78 12.07
CA GLU A 246 -14.20 -14.33 11.02
C GLU A 246 -12.75 -14.51 11.48
N TYR A 247 -12.09 -15.59 11.06
CA TYR A 247 -10.64 -15.74 11.19
C TYR A 247 -9.91 -15.10 10.00
N VAL A 248 -8.98 -14.20 10.31
CA VAL A 248 -8.16 -13.45 9.34
C VAL A 248 -6.69 -13.75 9.64
N ILE A 249 -5.89 -13.90 8.59
CA ILE A 249 -4.44 -14.13 8.73
C ILE A 249 -3.72 -12.81 8.48
N ILE A 250 -2.90 -12.40 9.44
CA ILE A 250 -2.03 -11.22 9.32
C ILE A 250 -0.61 -11.71 9.14
N THR A 251 0.08 -11.26 8.09
CA THR A 251 1.45 -11.67 7.80
C THR A 251 2.46 -10.56 8.10
N ASP A 252 3.62 -10.96 8.62
CA ASP A 252 4.85 -10.16 8.59
C ASP A 252 5.60 -10.52 7.31
N GLY A 253 5.62 -9.59 6.36
CA GLY A 253 6.05 -9.82 4.99
C GLY A 253 4.89 -9.81 4.00
N SER A 254 5.23 -9.61 2.73
CA SER A 254 4.28 -9.60 1.62
C SER A 254 4.77 -10.46 0.46
N ASN A 255 3.84 -11.20 -0.13
CA ASN A 255 3.99 -11.92 -1.40
C ASN A 255 2.59 -12.17 -2.00
N LEU A 256 2.01 -11.15 -2.62
CA LEU A 256 0.65 -11.16 -3.14
C LEU A 256 0.48 -12.23 -4.23
N ASP A 257 1.36 -12.25 -5.23
CA ASP A 257 1.33 -13.22 -6.33
C ASP A 257 1.29 -14.68 -5.81
N GLY A 258 2.16 -14.99 -4.84
CA GLY A 258 2.18 -16.33 -4.23
C GLY A 258 0.94 -16.64 -3.40
N VAL A 259 0.40 -15.66 -2.68
CA VAL A 259 -0.75 -15.83 -1.77
C VAL A 259 -2.04 -16.10 -2.54
N LEU A 260 -2.23 -15.45 -3.70
CA LEU A 260 -3.42 -15.64 -4.53
C LEU A 260 -3.54 -17.08 -5.08
N GLY A 261 -2.43 -17.81 -5.23
CA GLY A 261 -2.42 -19.20 -5.68
C GLY A 261 -2.77 -20.24 -4.61
N ILE A 262 -2.98 -19.84 -3.35
CA ILE A 262 -3.22 -20.77 -2.24
C ILE A 262 -4.70 -21.07 -2.08
N LYS A 263 -5.05 -22.36 -2.01
CA LYS A 263 -6.41 -22.82 -1.74
C LYS A 263 -6.88 -22.37 -0.34
N GLY A 264 -8.06 -21.75 -0.28
CA GLY A 264 -8.69 -21.26 0.95
C GLY A 264 -8.50 -19.76 1.20
N VAL A 265 -7.66 -19.09 0.40
CA VAL A 265 -7.53 -17.62 0.41
C VAL A 265 -8.62 -16.99 -0.44
N ASP A 266 -9.27 -15.96 0.09
CA ASP A 266 -10.24 -15.16 -0.65
C ASP A 266 -9.52 -14.07 -1.46
N VAL A 267 -9.37 -14.33 -2.76
CA VAL A 267 -8.69 -13.46 -3.74
C VAL A 267 -9.31 -12.06 -3.80
N SER A 268 -10.61 -11.91 -3.52
CA SER A 268 -11.32 -10.63 -3.67
C SER A 268 -11.07 -9.64 -2.53
N ARG A 269 -10.57 -10.11 -1.39
CA ARG A 269 -10.42 -9.31 -0.17
C ARG A 269 -8.99 -9.22 0.36
N VAL A 270 -8.00 -9.83 -0.30
CA VAL A 270 -6.61 -9.76 0.16
C VAL A 270 -6.11 -8.31 0.14
N GLU A 271 -5.61 -7.84 1.29
CA GLU A 271 -5.00 -6.51 1.41
C GLU A 271 -3.50 -6.64 1.62
N THR A 272 -2.73 -5.75 0.99
CA THR A 272 -1.30 -5.59 1.28
C THR A 272 -0.95 -4.11 1.31
N ASN A 273 0.09 -3.77 2.07
CA ASN A 273 0.62 -2.42 2.16
C ASN A 273 1.78 -2.16 1.18
N ASN A 274 2.16 -3.14 0.35
CA ASN A 274 3.24 -3.00 -0.62
C ASN A 274 2.70 -2.50 -1.97
N LEU A 275 3.05 -1.26 -2.34
CA LEU A 275 2.50 -0.56 -3.51
C LEU A 275 2.86 -1.26 -4.83
N HIS A 276 4.15 -1.53 -5.05
CA HIS A 276 4.63 -2.10 -6.32
C HIS A 276 4.17 -3.54 -6.54
N GLU A 277 3.91 -4.25 -5.44
CA GLU A 277 3.38 -5.60 -5.53
C GLU A 277 1.92 -5.62 -6.00
N VAL A 278 1.12 -4.65 -5.55
CA VAL A 278 -0.24 -4.44 -6.04
C VAL A 278 -0.23 -3.96 -7.49
N GLU A 279 0.64 -3.03 -7.83
CA GLU A 279 0.82 -2.55 -9.20
C GLU A 279 1.07 -3.71 -10.19
N VAL A 280 2.00 -4.61 -9.85
CA VAL A 280 2.35 -5.75 -10.72
C VAL A 280 1.24 -6.80 -10.79
N THR A 281 0.51 -7.03 -9.70
CA THR A 281 -0.46 -8.14 -9.61
C THR A 281 -1.88 -7.74 -10.02
N LEU A 282 -2.36 -6.60 -9.52
CA LEU A 282 -3.74 -6.11 -9.69
C LEU A 282 -3.83 -4.94 -10.68
N GLY A 283 -2.72 -4.25 -10.96
CA GLY A 283 -2.65 -3.13 -11.88
C GLY A 283 -2.61 -1.77 -11.20
N LEU A 284 -2.53 -0.73 -12.03
CA LEU A 284 -2.24 0.64 -11.59
C LEU A 284 -3.38 1.30 -10.82
N GLU A 285 -4.64 1.10 -11.22
CA GLU A 285 -5.79 1.67 -10.51
C GLU A 285 -5.93 1.10 -9.09
N ALA A 286 -5.61 -0.19 -8.92
CA ALA A 286 -5.53 -0.80 -7.60
C ALA A 286 -4.38 -0.18 -6.78
N GLY A 287 -3.24 0.11 -7.43
CA GLY A 287 -2.14 0.85 -6.82
C GLY A 287 -2.50 2.28 -6.42
N ARG A 288 -3.20 3.02 -7.28
CA ARG A 288 -3.70 4.38 -7.06
C ARG A 288 -4.63 4.43 -5.84
N GLU A 289 -5.59 3.52 -5.79
CA GLU A 289 -6.51 3.40 -4.66
C GLU A 289 -5.78 2.99 -3.37
N LEU A 290 -4.79 2.08 -3.46
CA LEU A 290 -3.99 1.70 -2.32
C LEU A 290 -3.17 2.87 -1.76
N ILE A 291 -2.56 3.71 -2.61
CA ILE A 291 -1.85 4.92 -2.18
C ILE A 291 -2.81 5.82 -1.41
N ALA A 292 -3.99 6.09 -1.96
CA ALA A 292 -4.97 6.95 -1.32
C ALA A 292 -5.45 6.40 0.04
N LYS A 293 -5.80 5.11 0.07
CA LYS A 293 -6.25 4.41 1.29
C LYS A 293 -5.16 4.39 2.36
N GLU A 294 -3.90 4.15 1.98
CA GLU A 294 -2.79 4.07 2.93
C GLU A 294 -2.38 5.45 3.46
N ILE A 295 -2.34 6.50 2.63
CA ILE A 295 -2.09 7.88 3.10
C ILE A 295 -3.18 8.28 4.09
N LYS A 296 -4.45 8.05 3.74
CA LYS A 296 -5.58 8.36 4.62
C LYS A 296 -5.48 7.61 5.95
N LYS A 297 -5.19 6.30 5.90
CA LYS A 297 -5.01 5.48 7.10
C LYS A 297 -3.91 6.03 8.02
N VAL A 298 -2.76 6.43 7.46
CA VAL A 298 -1.65 6.98 8.24
C VAL A 298 -2.03 8.31 8.91
N LEU A 299 -2.81 9.16 8.24
CA LEU A 299 -3.28 10.43 8.78
C LEU A 299 -4.37 10.23 9.86
N ASP A 300 -5.35 9.37 9.59
CA ASP A 300 -6.45 9.02 10.50
C ASP A 300 -5.91 8.40 11.81
N GLU A 301 -4.93 7.50 11.73
CA GLU A 301 -4.29 6.87 12.90
C GLU A 301 -3.56 7.88 13.80
N GLN A 302 -3.16 9.03 13.27
CA GLN A 302 -2.57 10.14 14.02
C GLN A 302 -3.60 11.17 14.48
N GLY A 303 -4.89 10.97 14.15
CA GLY A 303 -5.96 11.90 14.47
C GLY A 303 -5.88 13.21 13.69
N LEU A 304 -5.22 13.20 12.53
CA LEU A 304 -5.08 14.34 11.63
C LEU A 304 -6.09 14.19 10.51
N ASP A 305 -6.96 15.18 10.33
CA ASP A 305 -7.97 15.18 9.28
C ASP A 305 -7.49 16.00 8.07
N VAL A 306 -7.38 15.33 6.92
CA VAL A 306 -7.03 15.95 5.63
C VAL A 306 -8.07 15.51 4.62
N ASP A 307 -8.59 16.46 3.86
CA ASP A 307 -9.59 16.18 2.83
C ASP A 307 -9.06 15.17 1.78
N ALA A 308 -9.89 14.17 1.47
CA ALA A 308 -9.54 13.08 0.56
C ALA A 308 -9.14 13.57 -0.84
N ARG A 309 -9.66 14.73 -1.30
CA ARG A 309 -9.35 15.28 -2.62
C ARG A 309 -7.87 15.63 -2.76
N HIS A 310 -7.22 16.06 -1.69
CA HIS A 310 -5.78 16.33 -1.71
C HIS A 310 -4.99 15.03 -1.88
N ILE A 311 -5.43 13.97 -1.20
CA ILE A 311 -4.81 12.64 -1.25
C ILE A 311 -5.01 12.01 -2.64
N GLU A 312 -6.21 12.13 -3.21
CA GLU A 312 -6.54 11.69 -4.57
C GLU A 312 -5.67 12.41 -5.60
N LEU A 313 -5.54 13.75 -5.51
CA LEU A 313 -4.69 14.52 -6.42
C LEU A 313 -3.22 14.05 -6.39
N VAL A 314 -2.70 13.73 -5.21
CA VAL A 314 -1.34 13.19 -5.07
C VAL A 314 -1.25 11.79 -5.69
N SER A 315 -2.22 10.93 -5.43
CA SER A 315 -2.27 9.56 -5.95
C SER A 315 -2.35 9.54 -7.48
N ASP A 316 -3.13 10.44 -8.07
CA ASP A 316 -3.25 10.60 -9.52
C ASP A 316 -1.95 11.09 -10.15
N ILE A 317 -1.28 12.08 -9.53
CA ILE A 317 0.02 12.58 -10.01
C ILE A 317 1.09 11.48 -9.96
N MET A 318 1.10 10.66 -8.90
CA MET A 318 2.04 9.55 -8.75
C MET A 318 1.84 8.42 -9.76
N THR A 319 0.63 8.24 -10.26
CA THR A 319 0.25 7.12 -11.16
C THR A 319 0.07 7.54 -12.62
N ARG A 320 0.11 8.85 -12.92
CA ARG A 320 -0.13 9.44 -14.25
C ARG A 320 0.64 8.79 -15.40
N THR A 321 1.87 8.34 -15.16
CA THR A 321 2.76 7.86 -16.24
C THR A 321 2.50 6.41 -16.68
N GLY A 322 1.60 5.70 -16.03
CA GLY A 322 1.41 4.27 -16.26
C GLY A 322 2.28 3.37 -15.37
N ASP A 323 3.02 3.95 -14.42
CA ASP A 323 3.73 3.26 -13.34
C ASP A 323 3.66 4.13 -12.08
N ILE A 324 3.74 3.53 -10.89
CA ILE A 324 3.81 4.26 -9.61
C ILE A 324 5.20 4.88 -9.49
N ARG A 325 5.26 6.22 -9.40
CA ARG A 325 6.51 6.95 -9.28
C ARG A 325 6.63 7.75 -8.00
N GLN A 326 7.88 7.87 -7.56
CA GLN A 326 8.29 8.75 -6.47
C GLN A 326 8.00 10.23 -6.83
N ILE A 327 7.57 11.02 -5.85
CA ILE A 327 7.30 12.47 -6.04
C ILE A 327 8.59 13.29 -6.23
N GLY A 328 9.69 12.84 -5.65
CA GLY A 328 11.00 13.49 -5.69
C GLY A 328 11.75 13.42 -7.03
N ARG A 329 13.07 13.62 -6.95
CA ARG A 329 13.97 13.82 -8.10
C ARG A 329 14.00 12.71 -9.15
N HIS A 330 13.72 11.47 -8.75
CA HIS A 330 13.82 10.30 -9.63
C HIS A 330 12.49 9.91 -10.28
N GLY A 331 11.42 10.65 -9.98
CA GLY A 331 10.10 10.44 -10.57
C GLY A 331 9.49 11.76 -11.03
N VAL A 332 8.39 12.17 -10.40
CA VAL A 332 7.53 13.27 -10.86
C VAL A 332 8.31 14.59 -11.10
N THR A 333 9.23 14.94 -10.20
CA THR A 333 9.98 16.19 -10.33
C THR A 333 11.11 16.10 -11.36
N GLY A 334 11.75 14.94 -11.50
CA GLY A 334 12.82 14.71 -12.48
C GLY A 334 12.35 14.67 -13.93
N GLU A 335 11.09 14.31 -14.15
CA GLU A 335 10.46 14.29 -15.48
C GLU A 335 9.83 15.61 -15.90
N LYS A 336 9.88 16.65 -15.06
CA LYS A 336 9.47 17.97 -15.51
C LYS A 336 10.28 18.36 -16.74
N THR A 337 9.58 18.82 -17.77
CA THR A 337 10.18 19.13 -19.07
C THR A 337 11.21 20.26 -18.96
N SER A 338 10.90 21.27 -18.15
CA SER A 338 11.74 22.43 -17.91
C SER A 338 13.07 22.07 -17.23
N VAL A 339 14.15 22.61 -17.77
CA VAL A 339 15.49 22.47 -17.21
C VAL A 339 15.62 23.36 -15.97
N PHE A 340 15.06 24.57 -16.01
CA PHE A 340 15.15 25.52 -14.89
C PHE A 340 14.42 25.02 -13.65
N ALA A 341 13.25 24.39 -13.79
CA ALA A 341 12.55 23.79 -12.65
C ALA A 341 13.34 22.62 -12.06
N ARG A 342 13.95 21.78 -12.89
CA ARG A 342 14.80 20.66 -12.40
C ARG A 342 16.04 21.20 -11.68
N ALA A 343 16.74 22.16 -12.29
CA ALA A 343 17.97 22.74 -11.76
C ALA A 343 17.76 23.54 -10.46
N ALA A 344 16.61 24.21 -10.31
CA ALA A 344 16.24 24.94 -9.11
C ALA A 344 15.80 24.03 -7.95
N PHE A 345 15.38 22.80 -8.24
CA PHE A 345 14.96 21.84 -7.22
C PHE A 345 16.16 21.10 -6.60
N GLU A 346 16.97 20.39 -7.41
CA GLU A 346 18.14 19.64 -6.95
C GLU A 346 19.11 19.34 -8.11
N VAL A 347 20.38 19.03 -7.82
CA VAL A 347 21.40 18.60 -8.81
C VAL A 347 21.60 19.62 -9.97
N THR A 348 21.69 20.91 -9.63
CA THR A 348 21.73 22.06 -10.55
C THR A 348 22.76 21.91 -11.68
N VAL A 349 24.03 21.65 -11.35
CA VAL A 349 25.13 21.64 -12.33
C VAL A 349 24.92 20.56 -13.39
N LYS A 350 24.50 19.36 -12.98
CA LYS A 350 24.29 18.24 -13.89
C LYS A 350 23.18 18.54 -14.89
N HIS A 351 22.04 19.05 -14.41
CA HIS A 351 20.91 19.35 -15.29
C HIS A 351 21.26 20.41 -16.35
N LEU A 352 22.01 21.45 -15.97
CA LEU A 352 22.44 22.48 -16.91
C LEU A 352 23.46 21.97 -17.93
N LEU A 353 24.41 21.13 -17.51
CA LEU A 353 25.39 20.52 -18.44
C LEU A 353 24.71 19.54 -19.41
N ASP A 354 23.83 18.67 -18.91
CA ASP A 354 23.09 17.72 -19.74
C ASP A 354 22.20 18.46 -20.75
N ALA A 355 21.53 19.54 -20.32
CA ALA A 355 20.72 20.38 -21.18
C ALA A 355 21.55 21.08 -22.26
N ALA A 356 22.72 21.63 -21.91
CA ALA A 356 23.63 22.26 -22.86
C ALA A 356 24.18 21.25 -23.88
N ALA A 357 24.47 20.02 -23.46
CA ALA A 357 24.95 18.95 -24.33
C ALA A 357 23.87 18.42 -25.28
N ARG A 358 22.60 18.36 -24.84
CA ARG A 358 21.45 17.91 -25.66
C ARG A 358 20.85 19.01 -26.53
N GLY A 359 21.09 20.28 -26.19
CA GLY A 359 20.40 21.41 -26.79
C GLY A 359 18.94 21.52 -26.32
N ASP A 360 18.67 21.20 -25.06
CA ASP A 360 17.32 21.34 -24.47
C ASP A 360 16.89 22.82 -24.52
N VAL A 361 15.62 23.06 -24.86
CA VAL A 361 15.03 24.40 -24.97
C VAL A 361 14.06 24.63 -23.81
N GLU A 362 14.12 25.81 -23.20
CA GLU A 362 13.22 26.20 -22.12
C GLU A 362 11.95 26.87 -22.66
N GLU A 363 10.78 26.36 -22.25
CA GLU A 363 9.47 26.81 -22.75
C GLU A 363 8.73 27.72 -21.77
N PHE A 364 9.21 27.86 -20.52
CA PHE A 364 8.62 28.73 -19.49
C PHE A 364 7.11 28.49 -19.23
N LYS A 365 6.67 27.23 -19.30
CA LYS A 365 5.26 26.88 -19.08
C LYS A 365 4.88 26.76 -17.60
N GLY A 366 5.83 26.42 -16.74
CA GLY A 366 5.57 26.15 -15.33
C GLY A 366 5.63 27.40 -14.45
N VAL A 367 5.48 27.20 -13.14
CA VAL A 367 5.48 28.28 -12.16
C VAL A 367 6.91 28.72 -11.83
N VAL A 368 7.82 27.77 -11.67
CA VAL A 368 9.18 28.02 -11.18
C VAL A 368 10.00 28.81 -12.20
N GLU A 369 9.91 28.48 -13.49
CA GLU A 369 10.68 29.14 -14.53
C GLU A 369 10.24 30.58 -14.72
N ASN A 370 8.93 30.83 -14.69
CA ASN A 370 8.35 32.17 -14.79
C ASN A 370 8.79 33.05 -13.61
N ILE A 371 8.83 32.50 -12.38
CA ILE A 371 9.32 33.24 -11.21
C ILE A 371 10.82 33.58 -11.36
N ILE A 372 11.65 32.62 -11.80
CA ILE A 372 13.09 32.82 -11.96
C ILE A 372 13.40 33.94 -12.95
N ILE A 373 12.67 34.00 -14.08
CA ILE A 373 12.90 35.01 -15.12
C ILE A 373 12.17 36.34 -14.85
N GLY A 374 11.28 36.38 -13.85
CA GLY A 374 10.51 37.57 -13.48
C GLY A 374 9.21 37.77 -14.28
N GLN A 375 8.67 36.72 -14.90
CA GLN A 375 7.37 36.74 -15.57
C GLN A 375 6.23 36.40 -14.59
N PRO A 376 5.02 36.93 -14.80
CA PRO A 376 3.85 36.54 -14.00
C PRO A 376 3.50 35.07 -14.26
N ILE A 377 3.15 34.36 -13.19
CA ILE A 377 2.72 32.95 -13.26
C ILE A 377 1.31 32.85 -13.85
N LYS A 378 0.99 31.73 -14.48
CA LYS A 378 -0.33 31.47 -15.11
C LYS A 378 -1.40 30.95 -14.14
N LEU A 379 -1.11 30.90 -12.84
CA LEU A 379 -2.04 30.46 -11.80
C LEU A 379 -2.73 31.67 -11.15
N GLY A 380 -3.92 31.46 -10.58
CA GLY A 380 -4.71 32.49 -9.94
C GLY A 380 -5.06 33.63 -10.89
N THR A 381 -4.74 34.86 -10.49
CA THR A 381 -5.04 36.08 -11.27
C THR A 381 -4.32 36.14 -12.62
N GLY A 382 -3.21 35.42 -12.79
CA GLY A 382 -2.47 35.37 -14.06
C GLY A 382 -3.14 34.53 -15.14
N MET A 383 -4.22 33.80 -14.81
CA MET A 383 -5.02 33.05 -15.79
C MET A 383 -6.07 33.94 -16.49
N VAL A 384 -6.48 35.04 -15.86
CA VAL A 384 -7.58 35.88 -16.36
C VAL A 384 -7.06 36.87 -17.40
N GLU A 385 -7.68 36.84 -18.58
CA GLU A 385 -7.44 37.83 -19.63
C GLU A 385 -8.56 38.88 -19.64
N LEU A 386 -8.19 40.15 -19.64
CA LEU A 386 -9.14 41.26 -19.65
C LEU A 386 -9.22 41.88 -21.04
N SER A 387 -10.45 42.15 -21.49
CA SER A 387 -10.73 42.92 -22.71
C SER A 387 -11.67 44.05 -22.37
N MET A 388 -11.23 45.29 -22.59
CA MET A 388 -12.05 46.48 -22.41
C MET A 388 -12.25 47.15 -23.77
N LYS A 389 -13.51 47.43 -24.13
CA LYS A 389 -13.83 48.31 -25.26
C LYS A 389 -13.88 49.74 -24.74
N PRO A 390 -12.92 50.62 -25.09
CA PRO A 390 -13.02 52.02 -24.71
C PRO A 390 -14.25 52.64 -25.40
N ALA A 391 -14.96 53.51 -24.69
CA ALA A 391 -16.13 54.18 -25.24
C ALA A 391 -15.75 54.92 -26.53
N THR A 392 -16.46 54.64 -27.61
CA THR A 392 -16.45 55.47 -28.82
C THR A 392 -16.91 56.87 -28.45
N ARG A 393 -16.01 57.85 -28.58
CA ARG A 393 -16.30 59.27 -28.38
C ARG A 393 -17.33 59.79 -29.37
#